data_AF-A0A7X8FXX6-F1
#
_entry.id   AF-A0A7X8FXX6-F1
#
_cell.length_a   1.000
_cell.length_b   1.000
_cell.length_c   1.000
_cell.angle_alpha   90.00
_cell.angle_beta   90.00
_cell.angle_gamma   90.00
#
_symmetry.space_group_name_H-M   'P 1'
#
loop_
_entity.id
_entity.type
_entity.pdbx_description
1 polymer ?
#
loop_
_entity_poly.entity_id
_entity_poly.type
_entity_poly.pdbx_seq_one_letter_code
_entity_poly.pdbx_strand_id
1 'polypeptide(L)' 'MSNEANKALETVRHSLSHVMAEAVTILFPGTKFGIGPAIDNGFYYDMELPRPITDEDLPAIESSMRKIINEGREFTR' A
#
# COMPACT_ATOMS: atom_id res chain seq x y z
N MET A 1 13.40 8.63 -19.75
CA MET A 1 12.64 7.39 -19.47
C MET A 1 11.59 7.22 -20.56
N SER A 2 11.40 6.00 -21.10
CA SER A 2 10.38 5.75 -22.12
C SER A 2 8.96 5.82 -21.50
N ASN A 3 7.98 6.17 -22.32
CA ASN A 3 6.58 6.32 -21.88
C ASN A 3 6.00 5.00 -21.32
N GLU A 4 6.50 3.85 -21.78
CA GLU A 4 6.10 2.52 -21.31
C GLU A 4 6.67 2.19 -19.92
N ALA A 5 7.93 2.55 -19.66
CA ALA A 5 8.55 2.35 -18.35
C ALA A 5 7.79 3.13 -17.25
N ASN A 6 7.29 4.32 -17.58
CA ASN A 6 6.49 5.14 -16.66
C ASN A 6 5.15 4.46 -16.32
N LYS A 7 4.44 3.91 -17.31
CA LYS A 7 3.17 3.19 -17.08
C LYS A 7 3.34 1.91 -16.27
N ALA A 8 4.40 1.15 -16.54
CA ALA A 8 4.72 -0.04 -15.76
C ALA A 8 4.98 0.32 -14.29
N LEU A 9 5.75 1.39 -14.05
CA LEU A 9 6.05 1.86 -12.70
C LEU A 9 4.81 2.39 -11.97
N GLU A 10 3.93 3.11 -12.68
CA GLU A 10 2.64 3.57 -12.14
C GLU A 10 1.77 2.38 -11.70
N THR A 11 1.71 1.33 -12.52
CA THR A 11 0.98 0.09 -12.18
C THR A 11 1.56 -0.56 -10.92
N VAL A 12 2.88 -0.68 -10.83
CA VAL A 12 3.56 -1.23 -9.64
C VAL A 12 3.25 -0.39 -8.40
N ARG A 13 3.32 0.94 -8.50
CA ARG A 13 3.01 1.85 -7.39
C ARG A 13 1.55 1.73 -6.94
N HIS A 14 0.62 1.59 -7.88
CA HIS A 14 -0.78 1.36 -7.53
C HIS A 14 -0.99 0.00 -6.85
N SER A 15 -0.37 -1.07 -7.34
CA SER A 15 -0.42 -2.37 -6.65
C SER A 15 0.18 -2.32 -5.25
N LEU A 16 1.27 -1.56 -5.06
CA LEU A 16 1.88 -1.37 -3.73
C LEU A 16 0.99 -0.56 -2.78
N SER A 17 0.14 0.36 -3.28
CA SER A 17 -0.82 1.06 -2.43
C SER A 17 -1.87 0.09 -1.85
N HIS A 18 -2.32 -0.89 -2.63
CA HIS A 18 -3.21 -1.97 -2.15
C HIS A 18 -2.53 -2.85 -1.11
N VAL A 19 -1.27 -3.23 -1.33
CA VAL A 19 -0.48 -4.02 -0.36
C VAL A 19 -0.34 -3.26 0.98
N MET A 20 -0.06 -1.96 0.92
CA MET A 20 0.00 -1.12 2.12
C MET A 20 -1.36 -1.06 2.82
N ALA A 21 -2.45 -0.86 2.08
CA ALA A 21 -3.79 -0.81 2.63
C ALA A 21 -4.15 -2.11 3.37
N GLU A 22 -3.84 -3.26 2.77
CA GLU A 22 -4.04 -4.55 3.42
C GLU A 22 -3.20 -4.67 4.70
N ALA A 23 -1.90 -4.36 4.63
CA ALA A 23 -1.01 -4.39 5.78
C ALA A 23 -1.54 -3.54 6.95
N VAL A 24 -2.05 -2.35 6.64
CA VAL A 24 -2.67 -1.46 7.64
C VAL A 24 -3.95 -2.08 8.20
N THR A 25 -4.84 -2.67 7.41
CA THR A 25 -6.05 -3.31 7.96
C THR A 25 -5.78 -4.50 8.88
N ILE A 26 -4.70 -5.25 8.64
CA ILE A 26 -4.25 -6.34 9.50
C ILE A 26 -3.78 -5.80 10.86
N LEU A 27 -2.99 -4.72 10.86
CA LEU A 27 -2.40 -4.14 12.06
C LEU A 27 -3.38 -3.23 12.83
N PHE A 28 -4.33 -2.62 12.11
CA PHE A 28 -5.31 -1.67 12.63
C PHE A 28 -6.73 -2.13 12.26
N PRO A 29 -7.27 -3.14 12.96
CA PRO A 29 -8.62 -3.64 12.71
C PRO A 29 -9.67 -2.52 12.82
N GLY A 30 -10.61 -2.48 11.87
CA GLY A 30 -11.63 -1.42 11.79
C GLY A 30 -11.25 -0.23 10.91
N THR A 31 -10.07 -0.24 10.31
CA THR A 31 -9.67 0.73 9.29
C THR A 31 -10.66 0.76 8.11
N LYS A 32 -11.05 1.96 7.65
CA LYS A 32 -11.88 2.15 6.46
C LYS A 32 -11.08 2.82 5.34
N PHE A 33 -11.35 2.40 4.12
CA PHE A 33 -10.64 2.88 2.93
C PHE A 33 -11.27 4.14 2.35
N GLY A 34 -10.43 5.11 1.97
CA GLY A 34 -10.73 6.22 1.08
C GLY A 34 -10.18 5.97 -0.32
N ILE A 35 -9.15 6.73 -0.72
CA ILE A 35 -8.55 6.71 -2.07
C ILE A 35 -7.05 6.42 -1.96
N GLY A 36 -6.49 5.60 -2.86
CA GLY A 36 -5.06 5.27 -2.88
C GLY A 36 -4.42 5.30 -4.26
N PRO A 37 -4.17 6.49 -4.85
CA PRO A 37 -3.62 6.60 -6.20
C PRO A 37 -2.10 6.45 -6.21
N ALA A 38 -1.57 6.01 -7.35
CA ALA A 38 -0.16 6.19 -7.65
C ALA A 38 0.12 7.67 -7.99
N ILE A 39 1.32 8.14 -7.66
CA ILE A 39 1.81 9.48 -7.97
C ILE A 39 3.21 9.41 -8.58
N ASP A 40 3.72 10.55 -9.06
CA ASP A 40 4.98 10.66 -9.81
C ASP A 40 6.19 9.99 -9.13
N ASN A 41 6.23 10.00 -7.80
CA ASN A 41 7.35 9.48 -7.02
C ASN A 41 6.96 8.38 -6.01
N GLY A 42 5.73 7.87 -6.05
CA GLY A 42 5.28 6.89 -5.07
C GLY A 42 3.78 6.64 -5.15
N PHE A 43 3.15 6.53 -3.98
CA PHE A 43 1.71 6.41 -3.80
C PHE A 43 1.34 6.93 -2.42
N TYR A 44 0.06 7.19 -2.20
CA TYR A 44 -0.50 7.39 -0.87
C TYR A 44 -1.80 6.61 -0.72
N TYR A 45 -2.34 6.56 0.48
CA TYR A 45 -3.67 5.99 0.74
C TYR A 45 -4.34 6.75 1.87
N ASP A 46 -5.52 7.31 1.59
CA ASP A 46 -6.37 7.95 2.59
C ASP A 46 -7.19 6.89 3.32
N MET A 47 -7.10 6.87 4.65
CA MET A 47 -7.74 5.85 5.48
C MET A 47 -8.32 6.50 6.75
N GLU A 48 -9.50 6.03 7.17
CA GLU A 48 -10.01 6.31 8.51
C GLU A 48 -9.50 5.23 9.45
N LEU A 49 -8.64 5.61 10.40
CA LEU A 49 -7.97 4.69 11.31
C LEU A 49 -8.59 4.78 12.72
N PRO A 50 -8.56 3.67 13.50
CA PRO A 50 -9.03 3.69 14.89
C PRO A 50 -8.17 4.58 15.80
N ARG A 51 -6.90 4.78 15.43
CA ARG A 51 -5.99 5.76 16.04
C ARG A 51 -5.03 6.30 14.98
N PRO A 52 -4.41 7.48 15.19
CA PRO A 52 -3.33 7.95 14.33
C PRO A 52 -2.16 6.96 14.27
N ILE A 53 -1.52 6.86 13.11
CA ILE A 53 -0.23 6.20 12.92
C ILE A 53 0.86 7.05 13.56
N THR A 54 1.79 6.41 14.26
CA THR A 54 3.02 7.04 14.76
C THR A 54 4.24 6.49 14.02
N ASP A 55 5.40 7.14 14.18
CA ASP A 55 6.63 6.72 13.51
C ASP A 55 7.06 5.30 13.91
N GLU A 56 6.72 4.85 15.11
CA GLU A 56 7.00 3.50 15.61
C GLU A 56 6.18 2.41 14.90
N ASP A 57 5.05 2.76 14.28
CA ASP A 57 4.23 1.82 13.52
C ASP A 57 4.81 1.54 12.13
N LEU A 58 5.57 2.48 11.56
CA LEU A 58 6.06 2.39 10.18
C LEU A 58 6.90 1.12 9.93
N PRO A 59 7.84 0.70 10.80
CA PRO A 59 8.58 -0.55 10.61
C PRO A 59 7.67 -1.79 10.62
N ALA A 60 6.60 -1.78 11.43
CA ALA A 60 5.66 -2.88 11.50
C ALA A 60 4.80 -2.96 10.22
N ILE A 61 4.34 -1.82 9.72
CA ILE A 61 3.61 -1.71 8.44
C ILE A 61 4.49 -2.21 7.30
N GLU A 62 5.74 -1.75 7.20
CA GLU A 62 6.67 -2.19 6.15
C GLU A 62 6.95 -3.70 6.23
N SER A 63 7.16 -4.23 7.44
CA SER A 63 7.36 -5.67 7.65
C SER A 63 6.14 -6.49 7.19
N SER A 64 4.93 -6.03 7.52
CA SER A 64 3.67 -6.64 7.09
C SER A 64 3.53 -6.61 5.56
N MET A 65 3.84 -5.48 4.91
CA MET A 65 3.85 -5.36 3.45
C MET A 65 4.83 -6.36 2.81
N ARG A 66 6.05 -6.49 3.34
CA ARG A 66 7.05 -7.46 2.83
C ARG A 66 6.56 -8.89 2.97
N LYS A 67 5.89 -9.22 4.08
CA LYS A 67 5.27 -10.54 4.27
C LYS A 67 4.21 -10.81 3.20
N ILE A 68 3.28 -9.87 2.99
CA ILE A 68 2.23 -9.97 1.95
C ILE A 68 2.82 -10.20 0.56
N ILE A 69 3.87 -9.45 0.20
CA ILE A 69 4.55 -9.61 -1.09
C ILE A 69 5.16 -11.02 -1.23
N ASN A 70 5.80 -11.51 -0.17
CA ASN A 70 6.44 -12.83 -0.16
C ASN A 70 5.45 -14.00 -0.20
N GLU A 71 4.17 -13.78 0.13
CA GLU A 71 3.12 -14.78 -0.02
C GLU A 71 2.82 -15.08 -1.50
N GLY A 72 3.21 -14.21 -2.44
CA GLY A 72 3.10 -14.47 -3.88
C GLY A 72 1.66 -14.64 -4.36
N ARG A 73 0.70 -14.00 -3.69
CA ARG A 73 -0.73 -14.13 -4.00
C ARG A 73 -1.07 -13.48 -5.33
N GLU A 74 -1.99 -14.09 -6.05
CA GLU A 74 -2.51 -13.54 -7.30
C GLU A 74 -3.47 -12.38 -7.02
N PHE A 75 -3.28 -11.27 -7.75
CA PHE A 75 -4.27 -10.19 -7.79
C PHE A 75 -5.43 -10.61 -8.69
N THR A 76 -6.62 -10.72 -8.09
CA THR A 76 -7.88 -10.92 -8.82
C THR A 76 -8.60 -9.58 -8.94
N ARG A 77 -9.19 -9.30 -10.11
CA ARG A 77 -9.91 -8.06 -10.42
C ARG A 77 -11.38 -8.33 -10.65
#